data_AF-A0A6M0J0W2-F1
#
_entry.id   AF-A0A6M0J0W2-F1
#
_cell.length_a   1.000
_cell.length_b   1.000
_cell.length_c   1.000
_cell.angle_alpha   90.00
_cell.angle_beta   90.00
_cell.angle_gamma   90.00
#
_symmetry.space_group_name_H-M   'P 1'
#
loop_
_entity.id
_entity.type
_entity.pdbx_description
1 polymer ?
#
loop_
_entity_poly.entity_id
_entity_poly.type
_entity_poly.pdbx_seq_one_letter_code
_entity_poly.pdbx_strand_id
1 'polypeptide(L)'
;MVSNVDVREELAKLGKSLPKPLYVFLQFFLTWMTGKPYRGQQPLFEPTRLYQLLTALGSLFGGAIASALIWNSSPLCYPLLLVSWAFTVGGARKIQTCINHRCVHKQFFEDGQDRWLAEILSTILLTQDREGYWYDHVKLHHHVDKFATFSHDPDAQFLWQLGFRPGLTK
;
A
#
# COMPACT_ATOMS: atom_id res chain seq x y z
N MET A 1 -33.88 -12.18 -10.64
CA MET A 1 -33.29 -11.08 -9.84
C MET A 1 -32.38 -11.70 -8.80
N VAL A 2 -31.08 -11.82 -9.08
CA VAL A 2 -30.12 -12.24 -8.05
C VAL A 2 -29.92 -11.02 -7.16
N SER A 3 -30.36 -11.08 -5.90
CA SER A 3 -30.04 -10.03 -4.94
C SER A 3 -28.51 -10.00 -4.82
N ASN A 4 -27.89 -8.96 -5.37
CA ASN A 4 -26.44 -8.76 -5.33
C ASN A 4 -26.06 -8.30 -3.93
N VAL A 5 -26.29 -9.16 -2.93
CA VAL A 5 -26.02 -8.83 -1.53
C VAL A 5 -24.53 -8.94 -1.31
N ASP A 6 -23.93 -7.82 -0.92
CA ASP A 6 -22.51 -7.71 -0.64
C ASP A 6 -22.11 -8.69 0.47
N VAL A 7 -21.13 -9.56 0.19
CA VAL A 7 -20.66 -10.59 1.12
C VAL A 7 -20.25 -9.99 2.48
N ARG A 8 -19.74 -8.75 2.52
CA ARG A 8 -19.41 -8.08 3.79
C ARG A 8 -20.64 -7.79 4.64
N GLU A 9 -21.79 -7.48 4.04
CA GLU A 9 -23.05 -7.22 4.74
C GLU A 9 -23.61 -8.50 5.37
N GLU A 10 -23.53 -9.62 4.64
CA GLU A 10 -23.97 -10.91 5.16
C GLU A 10 -23.09 -11.37 6.33
N LEU A 11 -21.77 -11.22 6.23
CA LEU A 11 -20.85 -11.52 7.35
C LEU A 11 -21.09 -10.61 8.56
N ALA A 12 -21.46 -9.34 8.34
CA ALA A 12 -21.84 -8.43 9.43
C ALA A 12 -23.13 -8.87 10.11
N LYS A 13 -24.14 -9.32 9.37
CA LYS A 13 -25.40 -9.86 9.92
C LYS A 13 -25.17 -11.13 10.74
N LEU A 14 -24.43 -12.09 10.19
CA LEU A 14 -24.12 -13.36 10.86
C LEU A 14 -23.33 -13.13 12.15
N GLY A 15 -22.40 -12.18 12.13
CA GLY A 15 -21.58 -11.83 13.29
C GLY A 15 -22.35 -11.21 14.47
N LYS A 16 -23.57 -10.67 14.27
CA LYS A 16 -24.35 -10.05 15.37
C LYS A 16 -24.75 -11.05 16.47
N SER A 17 -24.68 -12.34 16.19
CA SER A 17 -24.89 -13.41 17.18
C SER A 17 -23.72 -13.60 18.15
N LEU A 18 -22.54 -13.02 17.85
CA LEU A 18 -21.34 -13.15 18.68
C LEU A 18 -21.33 -12.14 19.83
N PRO A 19 -20.62 -12.43 20.94
CA PRO A 19 -20.33 -11.44 21.97
C PRO A 19 -19.70 -10.19 21.37
N LYS A 20 -20.11 -9.00 21.84
CA LYS A 20 -19.66 -7.70 21.30
C LYS A 20 -18.14 -7.59 21.09
N PRO A 21 -17.26 -8.02 22.02
CA PRO A 21 -15.81 -7.94 21.82
C PRO A 21 -15.33 -8.79 20.63
N LEU A 22 -15.86 -10.01 20.51
CA LEU A 22 -15.50 -10.94 19.44
C LEU A 22 -16.05 -10.46 18.09
N TYR A 23 -17.28 -9.94 18.07
CA TYR A 23 -17.86 -9.32 16.89
C TYR A 23 -17.00 -8.16 16.37
N VAL A 24 -16.62 -7.24 17.27
CA VAL A 24 -15.77 -6.09 16.93
C VAL A 24 -14.42 -6.55 16.38
N PHE A 25 -13.73 -7.44 17.09
CA PHE A 25 -12.45 -7.99 16.64
C PHE A 25 -12.55 -8.64 15.26
N LEU A 26 -13.53 -9.52 15.06
CA LEU A 26 -13.72 -10.22 13.79
C LEU A 26 -14.02 -9.25 12.64
N GLN A 27 -14.86 -8.22 12.87
CA GLN A 27 -15.14 -7.24 11.81
C GLN A 27 -13.91 -6.42 11.43
N PHE A 28 -13.06 -6.03 12.38
CA PHE A 28 -11.82 -5.33 12.07
C PHE A 28 -10.79 -6.23 11.40
N PHE A 29 -10.67 -7.49 11.82
CA PHE A 29 -9.84 -8.48 11.15
C PHE A 29 -10.27 -8.70 9.70
N LEU A 30 -11.57 -8.86 9.44
CA LEU A 30 -12.12 -9.03 8.09
C LEU A 30 -11.92 -7.76 7.25
N THR A 31 -12.13 -6.57 7.81
CA THR A 31 -11.88 -5.31 7.10
C THR A 31 -10.40 -5.13 6.77
N TRP A 32 -9.50 -5.52 7.67
CA TRP A 32 -8.05 -5.51 7.42
C TRP A 32 -7.66 -6.50 6.32
N MET A 33 -8.19 -7.73 6.36
CA MET A 33 -7.88 -8.78 5.38
C MET A 33 -8.44 -8.47 3.99
N THR A 34 -9.68 -7.96 3.92
CA THR A 34 -10.38 -7.74 2.64
C THR A 34 -10.21 -6.33 2.08
N GLY A 35 -9.70 -5.39 2.90
CA GLY A 35 -9.66 -3.96 2.57
C GLY A 35 -11.04 -3.29 2.49
N LYS A 36 -12.12 -3.97 2.91
CA LYS A 36 -13.49 -3.49 2.74
C LYS A 36 -14.29 -3.49 4.05
N PRO A 37 -14.71 -2.32 4.56
CA PRO A 37 -15.62 -2.25 5.69
C PRO A 37 -17.06 -2.64 5.27
N TYR A 38 -17.87 -3.10 6.24
CA TYR A 38 -19.33 -3.16 6.04
C TYR A 38 -19.95 -1.76 6.20
N ARG A 39 -21.18 -1.58 5.71
CA ARG A 39 -21.87 -0.29 5.71
C ARG A 39 -22.11 0.20 7.14
N GLY A 40 -21.58 1.39 7.43
CA GLY A 40 -21.69 2.02 8.76
C GLY A 40 -20.62 1.57 9.76
N GLN A 41 -19.67 0.70 9.38
CA GLN A 41 -18.48 0.47 10.19
C GLN A 41 -17.67 1.76 10.28
N GLN A 42 -17.45 2.24 11.50
CA GLN A 42 -16.59 3.39 11.76
C GLN A 42 -15.12 2.93 11.88
N PRO A 43 -14.14 3.73 11.42
CA PRO A 43 -12.74 3.42 11.65
C PRO A 43 -12.42 3.43 13.16
N LEU A 44 -11.58 2.51 13.63
CA LEU A 44 -11.06 2.57 15.01
C LEU A 44 -10.09 3.73 15.19
N PHE A 45 -9.39 4.07 14.11
CA PHE A 45 -8.29 5.01 14.12
C PHE A 45 -8.17 5.65 12.74
N GLU A 46 -8.04 6.97 12.73
CA GLU A 46 -7.78 7.75 11.52
C GLU A 46 -6.31 8.20 11.53
N PRO A 47 -5.44 7.51 10.78
CA PRO A 47 -4.02 7.80 10.79
C PRO A 47 -3.73 9.17 10.20
N THR A 48 -3.03 10.02 10.96
CA THR A 48 -2.52 11.30 10.46
C THR A 48 -1.41 11.10 9.43
N ARG A 49 -1.11 12.13 8.64
CA ARG A 49 -0.03 12.11 7.64
C ARG A 49 1.33 11.78 8.26
N LEU A 50 1.63 12.38 9.40
CA LEU A 50 2.85 12.11 10.15
C LEU A 50 2.88 10.67 10.67
N TYR A 51 1.75 10.15 11.17
CA TYR A 51 1.65 8.75 11.56
C TYR A 51 1.96 7.81 10.37
N GLN A 52 1.43 8.10 9.19
CA GLN A 52 1.71 7.30 7.99
C GLN A 52 3.19 7.29 7.64
N LEU A 53 3.85 8.45 7.70
CA LEU A 53 5.28 8.59 7.43
C LEU A 53 6.12 7.84 8.49
N LEU A 54 5.88 8.10 9.78
CA LEU A 54 6.65 7.50 10.87
C LEU A 54 6.50 5.98 10.90
N THR A 55 5.29 5.45 10.67
CA THR A 55 5.10 3.99 10.62
C THR A 55 5.76 3.36 9.41
N ALA A 56 5.81 4.05 8.26
CA ALA A 56 6.49 3.54 7.07
C ALA A 56 8.02 3.52 7.26
N LEU A 57 8.59 4.62 7.77
CA LEU A 57 10.02 4.71 8.11
C LEU A 57 10.39 3.73 9.22
N GLY A 58 9.58 3.65 10.27
CA GLY A 58 9.76 2.71 11.37
C GLY A 58 9.71 1.26 10.91
N SER A 59 8.83 0.91 9.97
CA SER A 59 8.79 -0.44 9.39
C SER A 59 10.02 -0.72 8.51
N LEU A 60 10.40 0.23 7.66
CA LEU A 60 11.57 0.13 6.79
C LEU A 60 12.85 -0.10 7.61
N PHE A 61 13.20 0.87 8.46
CA PHE A 61 14.44 0.85 9.23
C PHE A 61 14.36 -0.15 10.38
N GLY A 62 13.22 -0.27 11.05
CA GLY A 62 13.02 -1.25 12.11
C GLY A 62 13.16 -2.69 11.59
N GLY A 63 12.60 -3.00 10.42
CA GLY A 63 12.80 -4.30 9.78
C GLY A 63 14.26 -4.53 9.38
N ALA A 64 14.95 -3.51 8.86
CA ALA A 64 16.34 -3.63 8.44
C ALA A 64 17.28 -3.85 9.65
N ILE A 65 17.09 -3.07 10.70
CA ILE A 65 17.82 -3.20 11.97
C ILE A 65 17.53 -4.55 12.61
N ALA A 66 16.26 -4.97 12.67
CA ALA A 66 15.89 -6.28 13.20
C ALA A 66 16.55 -7.41 12.41
N SER A 67 16.61 -7.30 11.07
CA SER A 67 17.29 -8.28 10.22
C SER A 67 18.77 -8.40 10.57
N ALA A 68 19.46 -7.27 10.76
CA ALA A 68 20.87 -7.25 11.17
C ALA A 68 21.08 -7.84 12.57
N LEU A 69 20.22 -7.53 13.53
CA LEU A 69 20.30 -8.09 14.88
C LEU A 69 20.06 -9.60 14.90
N ILE A 70 19.04 -10.08 14.17
CA ILE A 70 18.72 -11.51 14.06
C ILE A 70 19.87 -12.27 13.40
N TRP A 71 20.46 -11.71 12.34
CA TRP A 71 21.60 -12.32 11.66
C TRP A 71 22.80 -12.58 12.59
N ASN A 72 23.07 -11.64 13.51
CA ASN A 72 24.15 -11.74 14.50
C ASN A 72 23.75 -12.50 15.77
N SER A 73 22.57 -13.13 15.79
CA SER A 73 22.05 -13.89 16.93
C SER A 73 22.12 -15.41 16.70
N SER A 74 21.42 -16.18 17.52
CA SER A 74 21.33 -17.64 17.37
C SER A 74 20.64 -18.02 16.05
N PRO A 75 21.13 -19.07 15.34
CA PRO A 75 20.47 -19.60 14.15
C PRO A 75 19.00 -20.01 14.36
N LEU A 76 18.61 -20.31 15.61
CA LEU A 76 17.20 -20.57 15.95
C LEU A 76 16.27 -19.39 15.67
N CYS A 77 16.81 -18.16 15.61
CA CYS A 77 16.06 -16.95 15.32
C CYS A 77 15.93 -16.66 13.82
N TYR A 78 16.63 -17.37 12.93
CA TYR A 78 16.63 -17.10 11.50
C TYR A 78 15.24 -17.13 10.83
N PRO A 79 14.26 -17.96 11.27
CA PRO A 79 12.90 -17.85 10.74
C PRO A 79 12.27 -16.46 10.92
N LEU A 80 12.69 -15.69 11.93
CA LEU A 80 12.22 -14.31 12.16
C LEU A 80 12.77 -13.32 11.13
N LEU A 81 13.79 -13.68 10.34
CA LEU A 81 14.27 -12.86 9.23
C LEU A 81 13.17 -12.63 8.19
N LEU A 82 12.33 -13.63 7.93
CA LEU A 82 11.21 -13.47 7.00
C LEU A 82 10.23 -12.40 7.49
N VAL A 83 10.00 -12.35 8.80
CA VAL A 83 9.14 -11.34 9.41
C VAL A 83 9.80 -9.96 9.31
N SER A 84 11.08 -9.83 9.64
CA SER A 84 11.78 -8.55 9.56
C SER A 84 11.88 -8.02 8.12
N TRP A 85 12.09 -8.90 7.14
CA TRP A 85 12.04 -8.54 5.71
C TRP A 85 10.67 -8.07 5.27
N ALA A 86 9.60 -8.71 5.75
CA ALA A 86 8.23 -8.27 5.46
C ALA A 86 8.00 -6.83 5.97
N PHE A 87 8.54 -6.45 7.13
CA PHE A 87 8.50 -5.07 7.63
C PHE A 87 9.33 -4.12 6.77
N THR A 88 10.57 -4.50 6.40
CA THR A 88 11.44 -3.68 5.54
C THR A 88 10.78 -3.39 4.19
N VAL A 89 10.37 -4.45 3.50
CA VAL A 89 9.73 -4.35 2.17
C VAL A 89 8.36 -3.69 2.26
N GLY A 90 7.59 -3.98 3.31
CA GLY A 90 6.30 -3.34 3.55
C GLY A 90 6.42 -1.83 3.78
N GLY A 91 7.42 -1.40 4.54
CA GLY A 91 7.76 0.01 4.75
C GLY A 91 8.17 0.70 3.45
N ALA A 92 9.09 0.09 2.69
CA ALA A 92 9.53 0.59 1.38
C ALA A 92 8.35 0.74 0.40
N ARG A 93 7.51 -0.30 0.32
CA ARG A 93 6.32 -0.28 -0.54
C ARG A 93 5.36 0.83 -0.16
N LYS A 94 5.06 0.98 1.13
CA LYS A 94 4.16 2.04 1.63
C LYS A 94 4.70 3.44 1.32
N ILE A 95 6.01 3.65 1.44
CA ILE A 95 6.66 4.89 1.03
C ILE A 95 6.39 5.15 -0.45
N GLN A 96 6.68 4.20 -1.34
CA GLN A 96 6.53 4.42 -2.78
C GLN A 96 5.06 4.58 -3.21
N THR A 97 4.21 3.62 -2.85
CA THR A 97 2.84 3.55 -3.40
C THR A 97 1.86 4.48 -2.73
N CYS A 98 2.14 4.97 -1.52
CA CYS A 98 1.23 5.83 -0.78
C CYS A 98 1.81 7.22 -0.53
N ILE A 99 3.05 7.32 -0.03
CA ILE A 99 3.63 8.62 0.35
C ILE A 99 4.14 9.35 -0.90
N ASN A 100 5.08 8.77 -1.64
CA ASN A 100 5.62 9.35 -2.87
C ASN A 100 4.52 9.59 -3.92
N HIS A 101 3.58 8.64 -4.06
CA HIS A 101 2.38 8.83 -4.88
C HIS A 101 1.62 10.12 -4.50
N ARG A 102 1.31 10.33 -3.22
CA ARG A 102 0.63 11.56 -2.77
C ARG A 102 1.49 12.80 -2.97
N CYS A 103 2.80 12.72 -2.75
CA CYS A 103 3.72 13.85 -2.96
C CYS A 103 3.78 14.29 -4.43
N VAL A 104 3.81 13.36 -5.40
CA VAL A 104 3.78 13.75 -6.83
C VAL A 104 2.45 14.37 -7.25
N HIS A 105 1.36 14.02 -6.56
CA HIS A 105 0.07 14.67 -6.70
C HIS A 105 -0.09 15.94 -5.84
N LYS A 106 0.91 16.34 -5.06
CA LYS A 106 0.88 17.51 -4.15
C LYS A 106 -0.23 17.42 -3.09
N GLN A 107 -0.40 16.23 -2.54
CA GLN A 107 -1.49 15.87 -1.63
C GLN A 107 -1.01 15.32 -0.29
N PHE A 108 0.30 15.31 -0.02
CA PHE A 108 0.80 14.80 1.26
C PHE A 108 0.92 15.94 2.27
N PHE A 109 1.82 16.90 2.12
CA PHE A 109 1.90 18.10 2.95
C PHE A 109 1.59 19.36 2.14
N GLU A 110 2.62 20.13 1.80
CA GLU A 110 2.60 21.33 0.97
C GLU A 110 3.58 21.13 -0.20
N ASP A 111 3.36 21.78 -1.35
CA ASP A 111 4.13 21.57 -2.59
C ASP A 111 5.65 21.52 -2.41
N GLY A 112 6.23 22.47 -1.66
CA GLY A 112 7.67 22.53 -1.43
C GLY A 112 8.18 21.38 -0.56
N GLN A 113 7.41 21.01 0.47
CA GLN A 113 7.75 19.91 1.38
C GLN A 113 7.61 18.56 0.68
N ASP A 114 6.55 18.39 -0.14
CA ASP A 114 6.30 17.18 -0.92
C ASP A 114 7.41 16.92 -1.93
N ARG A 115 7.96 17.98 -2.55
CA ARG A 115 9.12 17.85 -3.44
C ARG A 115 10.31 17.26 -2.70
N TRP A 116 10.75 17.90 -1.62
CA TRP A 116 11.92 17.45 -0.87
C TRP A 116 11.72 16.06 -0.27
N LEU A 117 10.54 15.80 0.29
CA LEU A 117 10.20 14.52 0.88
C LEU A 117 10.30 13.40 -0.14
N ALA A 118 9.71 13.55 -1.32
CA ALA A 118 9.76 12.54 -2.36
C ALA A 118 11.19 12.28 -2.86
N GLU A 119 12.02 13.32 -3.06
CA GLU A 119 13.42 13.13 -3.49
C GLU A 119 14.24 12.37 -2.44
N ILE A 120 14.10 12.74 -1.15
CA ILE A 120 14.81 12.09 -0.05
C ILE A 120 14.38 10.62 0.06
N LEU A 121 13.07 10.36 0.05
CA LEU A 121 12.54 9.00 0.17
C LEU A 121 12.90 8.14 -1.04
N SER A 122 12.81 8.68 -2.26
CA SER A 122 13.25 7.97 -3.47
C SER A 122 14.74 7.63 -3.42
N THR A 123 15.57 8.54 -2.91
CA THR A 123 17.02 8.31 -2.73
C THR A 123 17.29 7.23 -1.69
N ILE A 124 16.62 7.28 -0.54
CA ILE A 124 16.74 6.26 0.51
C ILE A 124 16.36 4.86 -0.02
N LEU A 125 15.34 4.79 -0.87
CA LEU A 125 14.88 3.53 -1.46
C LEU A 125 15.65 3.11 -2.72
N LEU A 126 16.55 3.94 -3.23
CA LEU A 126 17.22 3.75 -4.53
C LEU A 126 16.21 3.48 -5.66
N THR A 127 15.13 4.27 -5.65
CA THR A 127 14.06 4.23 -6.65
C THR A 127 14.14 5.46 -7.57
N GLN A 128 13.30 5.48 -8.60
CA GLN A 128 13.19 6.60 -9.53
C GLN A 128 13.04 7.94 -8.80
N ASP A 129 13.74 8.95 -9.29
CA ASP A 129 13.65 10.31 -8.78
C ASP A 129 12.22 10.85 -8.92
N ARG A 130 11.90 11.90 -8.16
CA ARG A 130 10.53 12.42 -8.12
C ARG A 130 10.08 12.98 -9.47
N GLU A 131 10.96 13.60 -10.25
CA GLU A 131 10.57 14.20 -11.53
C GLU A 131 10.24 13.13 -12.57
N GLY A 132 11.10 12.11 -12.67
CA GLY A 132 10.81 10.91 -13.45
C GLY A 132 9.51 10.26 -13.02
N TYR A 133 9.34 9.99 -11.72
CA TYR A 133 8.14 9.35 -11.22
C TYR A 133 6.88 10.20 -11.44
N TRP A 134 6.94 11.52 -11.27
CA TRP A 134 5.82 12.42 -11.58
C TRP A 134 5.47 12.38 -13.07
N TYR A 135 6.46 12.36 -13.95
CA TYR A 135 6.21 12.31 -15.39
C TYR A 135 5.53 11.00 -15.77
N ASP A 136 6.10 9.86 -15.39
CA ASP A 136 5.54 8.55 -15.73
C ASP A 136 4.17 8.34 -15.07
N HIS A 137 4.05 8.65 -13.78
CA HIS A 137 2.83 8.40 -13.02
C HIS A 137 1.70 9.37 -13.33
N VAL A 138 1.98 10.68 -13.37
CA VAL A 138 0.93 11.71 -13.50
C VAL A 138 0.70 12.09 -14.96
N LYS A 139 1.75 12.20 -15.79
CA LYS A 139 1.63 12.65 -17.19
C LYS A 139 1.40 11.52 -18.18
N LEU A 140 1.79 10.29 -17.86
CA LEU A 140 1.56 9.13 -18.71
C LEU A 140 0.47 8.24 -18.13
N HIS A 141 0.73 7.59 -16.99
CA HIS A 141 -0.18 6.60 -16.40
C HIS A 141 -1.54 7.21 -16.04
N HIS A 142 -1.63 8.26 -15.22
CA HIS A 142 -2.93 8.85 -14.88
C HIS A 142 -3.54 9.79 -15.93
N HIS A 143 -2.92 9.95 -17.10
CA HIS A 143 -3.46 10.82 -18.13
C HIS A 143 -4.60 10.15 -18.89
N VAL A 144 -5.73 10.86 -19.03
CA VAL A 144 -6.98 10.30 -19.60
C VAL A 144 -6.80 9.61 -20.96
N ASP A 145 -5.99 10.20 -21.85
CA ASP A 145 -5.76 9.66 -23.19
C ASP A 145 -4.67 8.59 -23.27
N LYS A 146 -3.93 8.37 -22.18
CA LYS A 146 -2.73 7.51 -22.18
C LYS A 146 -2.84 6.34 -21.21
N PHE A 147 -3.63 6.46 -20.15
CA PHE A 147 -3.83 5.41 -19.15
C PHE A 147 -4.18 4.07 -19.82
N ALA A 148 -3.44 3.03 -19.44
CA ALA A 148 -3.60 1.67 -19.96
C ALA A 148 -3.48 1.54 -21.49
N THR A 149 -2.82 2.49 -22.16
CA THR A 149 -2.52 2.41 -23.59
C THR A 149 -1.11 1.88 -23.82
N PHE A 150 -0.96 0.96 -24.79
CA PHE A 150 0.34 0.33 -25.06
C PHE A 150 1.40 1.29 -25.61
N SER A 151 1.01 2.38 -26.27
CA SER A 151 1.98 3.30 -26.87
C SER A 151 2.55 4.33 -25.90
N HIS A 152 1.86 4.58 -24.77
CA HIS A 152 2.18 5.74 -23.93
C HIS A 152 2.21 5.46 -22.43
N ASP A 153 1.62 4.36 -21.95
CA ASP A 153 1.66 3.99 -20.52
C ASP A 153 2.80 2.99 -20.28
N PRO A 154 3.87 3.39 -19.55
CA PRO A 154 5.01 2.52 -19.28
C PRO A 154 4.61 1.27 -18.48
N ASP A 155 3.61 1.34 -17.61
CA ASP A 155 3.13 0.20 -16.82
C ASP A 155 2.40 -0.81 -17.71
N ALA A 156 1.57 -0.31 -18.64
CA ALA A 156 0.89 -1.16 -19.62
C ALA A 156 1.89 -1.85 -20.58
N GLN A 157 2.94 -1.14 -20.99
CA GLN A 157 4.03 -1.70 -21.79
C GLN A 157 4.78 -2.80 -21.04
N PHE A 158 5.11 -2.55 -19.77
CA PHE A 158 5.81 -3.53 -18.95
C PHE A 158 4.99 -4.80 -18.74
N LEU A 159 3.70 -4.67 -18.38
CA LEU A 159 2.80 -5.81 -18.25
C LEU A 159 2.68 -6.60 -19.58
N TRP A 160 2.62 -5.89 -20.71
CA TRP A 160 2.61 -6.51 -22.02
C TRP A 160 3.90 -7.30 -22.31
N GLN A 161 5.06 -6.73 -21.99
CA GLN A 161 6.36 -7.40 -22.14
C GLN A 161 6.46 -8.66 -21.27
N LEU A 162 5.84 -8.66 -20.08
CA LEU A 162 5.75 -9.83 -19.21
C LEU A 162 4.74 -10.90 -19.67
N GLY A 163 4.05 -10.68 -20.79
CA GLY A 163 3.08 -11.63 -21.33
C GLY A 163 1.66 -11.47 -20.80
N PHE A 164 1.39 -10.48 -19.94
CA PHE A 164 0.02 -10.14 -19.59
C PHE A 164 -0.68 -9.52 -20.80
N ARG A 165 -1.88 -10.03 -21.11
CA ARG A 165 -2.72 -9.56 -22.22
C ARG A 165 -4.02 -9.02 -21.64
N PRO A 166 -4.60 -7.93 -22.20
CA PRO A 166 -5.91 -7.47 -21.79
C PRO A 166 -6.93 -8.60 -21.90
N GLY A 167 -7.67 -8.82 -20.82
CA GLY A 167 -8.77 -9.77 -20.80
C GLY A 167 -10.05 -9.16 -21.33
N LEU A 168 -10.77 -9.94 -22.15
CA LEU A 168 -12.09 -9.72 -22.76
C LEU A 168 -12.09 -9.00 -24.11
N THR A 169 -12.41 -9.78 -25.15
CA THR A 169 -13.11 -9.29 -26.35
C THR A 169 -14.45 -8.69 -25.92
N LYS A 170 -14.80 -7.56 -26.53
CA LYS A 170 -16.12 -6.93 -26.40
C LYS A 170 -17.25 -7.90 -26.70
#